data_AF-A0A3B8Q5U7-F1
#
_entry.id   AF-A0A3B8Q5U7-F1
#
_cell.length_a   1.000
_cell.length_b   1.000
_cell.length_c   1.000
_cell.angle_alpha   90.00
_cell.angle_beta   90.00
_cell.angle_gamma   90.00
#
_symmetry.space_group_name_H-M   'P 1'
#
loop_
_entity.id
_entity.type
_entity.pdbx_description
1 polymer ?
#
loop_
_entity_poly.entity_id
_entity_poly.type
_entity_poly.pdbx_seq_one_letter_code
_entity_poly.pdbx_strand_id
1 'polypeptide(L)'
;MSQLTEAIDRAQANLSWRRTIRHDGREVTIALLVRDADWRPLHALWWRGKEVCLIGVDVDGNFFLRHCDGSVRYWDHRLQTDAVVAPSVREFVSRIE
;
A
#
# COMPACT_ATOMS: atom_id res chain seq x y z
N MET A 1 -15.16 -1.34 -15.61
CA MET A 1 -14.23 -1.31 -14.46
C MET A 1 -12.94 -1.97 -14.86
N SER A 2 -11.79 -1.52 -14.34
CA SER A 2 -10.52 -2.18 -14.63
C SER A 2 -10.34 -3.41 -13.73
N GLN A 3 -9.56 -4.40 -14.18
CA GLN A 3 -9.24 -5.58 -13.35
C GLN A 3 -8.51 -5.22 -12.05
N LEU A 4 -7.82 -4.07 -11.99
CA LEU A 4 -7.15 -3.60 -10.79
C LEU A 4 -8.17 -3.03 -9.78
N THR A 5 -9.16 -2.28 -10.26
CA THR A 5 -10.27 -1.76 -9.45
C THR A 5 -10.95 -2.90 -8.71
N GLU A 6 -11.31 -3.96 -9.44
CA GLU A 6 -11.97 -5.14 -8.86
C GLU A 6 -11.11 -5.86 -7.81
N ALA A 7 -9.80 -5.90 -7.99
CA ALA A 7 -8.88 -6.52 -7.03
C ALA A 7 -8.75 -5.71 -5.74
N ILE A 8 -8.72 -4.37 -5.85
CA ILE A 8 -8.70 -3.48 -4.68
C ILE A 8 -10.01 -3.58 -3.92
N ASP A 9 -11.15 -3.58 -4.61
CA ASP A 9 -12.47 -3.69 -3.99
C ASP A 9 -12.62 -5.02 -3.23
N ARG A 10 -12.16 -6.14 -3.81
CA ARG A 10 -12.13 -7.44 -3.12
C ARG A 10 -11.22 -7.43 -1.89
N ALA A 11 -10.01 -6.90 -2.03
CA ALA A 11 -9.09 -6.80 -0.91
C ALA A 11 -9.64 -5.94 0.23
N GLN A 12 -10.30 -4.81 -0.08
CA GLN A 12 -10.99 -3.97 0.90
C GLN A 12 -12.08 -4.74 1.64
N ALA A 13 -12.92 -5.50 0.92
CA ALA A 13 -13.97 -6.32 1.52
C ALA A 13 -13.42 -7.41 2.45
N ASN A 14 -12.21 -7.91 2.16
CA ASN A 14 -11.55 -8.96 2.94
C ASN A 14 -10.75 -8.43 4.13
N LEU A 15 -10.59 -7.11 4.31
CA LEU A 15 -9.79 -6.55 5.42
C LEU A 15 -10.28 -6.96 6.82
N SER A 16 -11.55 -7.33 6.97
CA SER A 16 -12.11 -7.84 8.23
C SER A 16 -11.64 -9.27 8.57
N TRP A 17 -11.10 -10.02 7.59
CA TRP A 17 -10.73 -11.44 7.73
C TRP A 17 -9.25 -11.69 7.44
N ARG A 18 -8.67 -10.97 6.48
CA ARG A 18 -7.27 -11.13 6.05
C ARG A 18 -6.69 -9.76 5.70
N ARG A 19 -5.94 -9.20 6.63
CA ARG A 19 -5.36 -7.85 6.51
C ARG A 19 -3.88 -7.79 6.86
N THR A 20 -3.20 -8.92 6.95
CA THR A 20 -1.77 -8.95 7.33
C THR A 20 -0.90 -9.32 6.15
N ILE A 21 0.21 -8.61 5.99
CA ILE A 21 1.31 -8.98 5.10
C ILE A 21 2.57 -9.22 5.92
N ARG A 22 3.50 -10.01 5.41
CA ARG A 22 4.85 -10.13 5.98
C ARG A 22 5.82 -9.20 5.28
N HIS A 23 6.57 -8.44 6.07
CA HIS A 23 7.65 -7.56 5.61
C HIS A 23 8.76 -7.54 6.67
N ASP A 24 10.01 -7.80 6.27
CA ASP A 24 11.19 -7.84 7.15
C ASP A 24 11.01 -8.68 8.42
N GLY A 25 10.38 -9.85 8.27
CA GLY A 25 10.11 -10.78 9.38
C GLY A 25 9.01 -10.32 10.34
N ARG A 26 8.34 -9.20 10.07
CA ARG A 26 7.22 -8.66 10.85
C ARG A 26 5.90 -8.87 10.12
N GLU A 27 4.83 -9.02 10.89
CA GLU A 27 3.47 -8.96 10.36
C GLU A 27 2.97 -7.52 10.44
N VAL A 28 2.60 -6.96 9.29
CA VAL A 28 2.06 -5.60 9.17
C VAL A 28 0.57 -5.73 8.93
N THR A 29 -0.23 -5.13 9.82
CA THR A 29 -1.69 -5.18 9.75
C THR A 29 -2.22 -3.94 9.02
N ILE A 30 -2.84 -4.15 7.87
CA ILE A 30 -3.45 -3.10 7.04
C ILE A 30 -4.74 -2.62 7.71
N ALA A 31 -4.83 -1.32 8.00
CA ALA A 31 -6.04 -0.70 8.51
C ALA A 31 -6.99 -0.32 7.37
N LEU A 32 -6.45 0.20 6.26
CA LEU A 32 -7.23 0.66 5.12
C LEU A 32 -6.46 0.56 3.81
N LEU A 33 -7.23 0.41 2.72
CA LEU A 33 -6.75 0.60 1.35
C LEU A 33 -7.53 1.76 0.73
N VAL A 34 -6.89 2.53 -0.14
CA VAL A 34 -7.53 3.62 -0.90
C VAL A 34 -8.00 3.06 -2.23
N ARG A 35 -9.22 3.41 -2.66
CA ARG A 35 -9.73 3.04 -3.99
C ARG A 35 -8.87 3.65 -5.09
N ASP A 36 -8.69 2.94 -6.19
CA ASP A 36 -7.85 3.41 -7.31
C ASP A 36 -8.26 4.78 -7.87
N ALA A 37 -9.57 5.03 -7.97
CA ALA A 37 -10.13 6.31 -8.40
C ALA A 37 -9.77 7.50 -7.49
N ASP A 38 -9.44 7.21 -6.23
CA ASP A 38 -9.11 8.20 -5.21
C ASP A 38 -7.59 8.35 -5.01
N TRP A 39 -6.76 7.60 -5.75
CA TRP A 39 -5.32 7.78 -5.69
C TRP A 39 -4.93 9.16 -6.19
N ARG A 40 -4.12 9.84 -5.39
CA ARG A 40 -3.57 11.16 -5.71
C ARG A 40 -2.07 11.15 -5.45
N PRO A 41 -1.29 11.90 -6.26
CA PRO A 41 0.12 12.12 -5.96
C PRO A 41 0.29 12.63 -4.53
N LEU A 42 1.21 12.01 -3.79
CA LEU A 42 1.56 12.42 -2.43
C LEU A 42 2.56 13.57 -2.51
N HIS A 43 2.15 14.72 -1.99
CA HIS A 43 3.03 15.86 -1.80
C HIS A 43 3.43 15.94 -0.33
N ALA A 44 4.63 15.45 -0.01
CA ALA A 44 5.14 15.44 1.35
C ALA A 44 6.59 15.96 1.40
N LEU A 45 6.88 16.89 2.33
CA LEU A 45 8.21 17.50 2.47
C LEU A 45 9.33 16.50 2.81
N TRP A 46 8.94 15.39 3.43
CA TRP A 46 9.80 14.28 3.82
C TRP A 46 10.01 13.24 2.71
N TRP A 47 9.19 13.29 1.64
CA TRP A 47 9.35 12.41 0.48
C TRP A 47 9.96 13.21 -0.68
N ARG A 48 11.28 13.08 -0.88
CA ARG A 48 12.01 13.84 -1.90
C ARG A 48 12.49 12.92 -3.02
N GLY A 49 12.08 13.23 -4.25
CA GLY A 49 12.72 12.72 -5.47
C GLY A 49 11.87 11.82 -6.38
N LYS A 50 10.71 11.32 -5.96
CA LYS A 50 9.90 10.39 -6.78
C LYS A 50 8.39 10.59 -6.61
N GLU A 51 7.63 10.47 -7.70
CA GLU A 51 6.17 10.50 -7.66
C GLU A 51 5.62 9.20 -7.07
N VAL A 52 4.82 9.33 -6.01
CA VAL A 52 4.11 8.21 -5.37
C VAL A 52 2.65 8.59 -5.11
N CYS A 53 1.78 7.60 -5.01
CA CYS A 53 0.41 7.75 -4.52
C CYS A 53 0.24 6.96 -3.22
N LEU A 54 -0.47 7.51 -2.23
CA LEU A 54 -0.91 6.76 -1.06
C LEU A 54 -1.98 5.75 -1.48
N ILE A 55 -1.77 4.46 -1.21
CA ILE A 55 -2.71 3.40 -1.55
C ILE A 55 -3.24 2.63 -0.34
N GLY A 56 -2.69 2.86 0.85
CA GLY A 56 -3.15 2.25 2.08
C GLY A 56 -2.36 2.70 3.30
N VAL A 57 -2.84 2.31 4.47
CA VAL A 57 -2.24 2.61 5.77
C VAL A 57 -2.34 1.38 6.66
N ASP A 58 -1.32 1.12 7.47
CA ASP A 58 -1.37 0.09 8.52
C ASP A 58 -2.03 0.61 9.81
N VAL A 59 -2.11 -0.23 10.84
CA VAL A 59 -2.70 0.15 12.15
C VAL A 59 -1.85 1.14 12.95
N ASP A 60 -0.56 1.26 12.63
CA ASP A 60 0.39 2.15 13.30
C ASP A 60 0.53 3.52 12.59
N GLY A 61 -0.16 3.69 11.45
CA GLY A 61 -0.13 4.91 10.65
C GLY A 61 0.97 4.94 9.57
N ASN A 62 1.67 3.84 9.33
CA ASN A 62 2.65 3.70 8.26
C ASN A 62 1.97 3.53 6.89
N PHE A 63 2.64 3.99 5.85
CA PHE A 63 2.01 4.14 4.54
C PHE A 63 2.40 3.04 3.57
N PHE A 64 1.43 2.60 2.80
CA PHE A 64 1.65 1.88 1.55
C PHE A 64 1.57 2.88 0.40
N LEU A 65 2.63 2.94 -0.40
CA LEU A 65 2.82 3.90 -1.47
C LEU A 65 2.98 3.17 -2.80
N ARG A 66 2.16 3.51 -3.79
CA ARG A 66 2.41 3.10 -5.19
C ARG A 66 3.43 4.05 -5.80
N HIS A 67 4.55 3.51 -6.23
CA HIS A 67 5.59 4.25 -6.92
C HIS A 67 5.34 4.34 -8.43
N CYS A 68 5.95 5.31 -9.12
CA CYS A 68 5.75 5.52 -10.56
C CYS A 68 6.20 4.33 -11.43
N ASP A 69 7.14 3.52 -10.95
CA ASP A 69 7.53 2.23 -11.58
C ASP A 69 6.49 1.12 -11.40
N GLY A 70 5.40 1.38 -10.66
CA GLY A 70 4.32 0.44 -10.39
C GLY A 70 4.48 -0.38 -9.12
N SER A 71 5.66 -0.38 -8.48
CA SER A 71 5.90 -1.08 -7.23
C SER A 71 5.11 -0.51 -6.07
N VAL A 72 4.88 -1.34 -5.04
CA VAL A 72 4.34 -0.91 -3.75
C VAL A 72 5.49 -0.84 -2.75
N ARG A 73 5.62 0.33 -2.14
CA ARG A 73 6.59 0.61 -1.09
C ARG A 73 5.88 0.78 0.25
N TYR A 74 6.52 0.33 1.31
CA TYR A 74 6.10 0.57 2.67
C TYR A 74 7.00 1.65 3.28
N TRP A 75 6.40 2.71 3.80
CA TRP A 75 7.08 3.79 4.48
C TRP A 75 6.84 3.69 5.98
N ASP A 76 7.90 3.37 6.73
CA ASP A 76 7.89 3.33 8.19
C ASP A 76 8.21 4.73 8.73
N HIS A 77 7.24 5.40 9.33
CA HIS A 77 7.40 6.75 9.85
C HIS A 77 8.38 6.83 11.02
N ARG A 78 8.50 5.75 11.82
CA ARG A 78 9.36 5.71 13.00
C ARG A 78 10.82 5.53 12.60
N LEU A 79 11.08 4.66 11.63
CA LEU A 79 12.43 4.38 11.14
C LEU A 79 12.87 5.33 10.02
N GLN A 80 11.93 6.07 9.41
CA GLN A 80 12.15 6.92 8.24
C GLN A 80 12.75 6.17 7.06
N THR A 81 12.28 4.94 6.84
CA THR A 81 12.75 4.04 5.78
C THR A 81 11.64 3.70 4.81
N ASP A 82 11.99 3.58 3.52
CA ASP A 82 11.13 2.99 2.51
C ASP A 82 11.67 1.64 2.03
N ALA A 83 10.78 0.66 1.85
CA ALA A 83 11.13 -0.65 1.32
C ALA A 83 10.09 -1.14 0.30
N VAL A 84 10.54 -1.80 -0.76
CA VAL A 84 9.63 -2.41 -1.74
C VAL A 84 9.02 -3.67 -1.12
N VAL A 85 7.70 -3.70 -0.99
CA VAL A 85 6.96 -4.84 -0.42
C VAL A 85 6.29 -5.70 -1.49
N ALA A 86 6.04 -5.13 -2.67
CA ALA A 86 5.56 -5.86 -3.85
C ALA A 86 6.00 -5.15 -5.14
N PRO A 87 6.25 -5.87 -6.23
CA PRO A 87 6.62 -5.28 -7.52
C PRO A 87 5.41 -4.66 -8.25
N SER A 88 4.18 -4.94 -7.80
CA SER A 88 2.96 -4.31 -8.33
C SER A 88 1.85 -4.21 -7.29
N VAL A 89 0.90 -3.30 -7.50
CA VAL A 89 -0.31 -3.23 -6.65
C VAL A 89 -1.12 -4.53 -6.72
N ARG A 90 -1.17 -5.18 -7.89
CA ARG A 90 -1.89 -6.45 -8.06
C ARG A 90 -1.31 -7.54 -7.16
N GLU A 91 0.01 -7.68 -7.13
CA GLU A 91 0.65 -8.68 -6.27
C GLU A 91 0.54 -8.32 -4.78
N PHE A 92 0.53 -7.02 -4.47
CA PHE A 92 0.27 -6.57 -3.10
C PHE A 92 -1.13 -7.00 -2.63
N VAL A 93 -2.18 -6.69 -3.40
CA VAL A 93 -3.56 -7.02 -3.00
C VAL A 93 -3.82 -8.52 -3.01
N SER A 94 -3.19 -9.32 -3.87
CA SER A 94 -3.37 -10.77 -3.88
C SER A 94 -2.83 -11.48 -2.63
N ARG A 95 -2.03 -10.81 -1.80
CA ARG A 95 -1.55 -11.35 -0.50
C ARG A 95 -2.58 -11.21 0.62
N ILE A 96 -3.57 -10.35 0.40
CA ILE A 96 -4.64 -10.00 1.37
C ILE A 96 -6.04 -10.31 0.83
N GLU A 97 -6.17 -10.69 -0.43
CA GLU A 97 -7.35 -11.39 -0.96
C GLU A 97 -7.57 -12.75 -0.26
#